data_AF-A0A9E2X2J2-F1
#
_entry.id   AF-A0A9E2X2J2-F1
#
_cell.length_a   1.000
_cell.length_b   1.000
_cell.length_c   1.000
_cell.angle_alpha   90.00
_cell.angle_beta   90.00
_cell.angle_gamma   90.00
#
_symmetry.space_group_name_H-M   'P 1'
#
loop_
_entity.id
_entity.type
_entity.pdbx_description
1 polymer ?
#
loop_
_entity_poly.entity_id
_entity_poly.type
_entity_poly.pdbx_seq_one_letter_code
_entity_poly.pdbx_strand_id
1 'polypeptide(L)'
;MARERTQQQSRKRTPGGPAGAIKRRNCYFCKEKVAEIDYKNVNQLRRYISEKGKIRSRRITGACRRHQVQIAQAVKRAREMALLPYVAEGPEERSGGRRDRGDRDRDR
;
A
#
# COMPACT_ATOMS: atom_id res chain seq x y z
N MET A 1 17.57 2.84 -58.56
CA MET A 1 18.28 2.02 -57.54
C MET A 1 17.96 2.61 -56.16
N ALA A 2 17.78 1.74 -55.14
CA ALA A 2 17.65 1.96 -53.68
C ALA A 2 16.55 2.95 -53.19
N ARG A 3 15.45 2.52 -52.54
CA ARG A 3 15.30 2.08 -51.12
C ARG A 3 15.95 3.12 -50.18
N GLU A 4 15.25 3.71 -49.20
CA GLU A 4 14.96 3.03 -47.93
C GLU A 4 13.87 3.76 -47.12
N ARG A 5 12.85 2.98 -46.72
CA ARG A 5 11.85 3.32 -45.69
C ARG A 5 12.54 3.46 -44.33
N THR A 6 12.51 4.64 -43.74
CA THR A 6 12.92 4.84 -42.35
C THR A 6 11.91 4.20 -41.41
N GLN A 7 12.22 2.98 -40.97
CA GLN A 7 11.46 2.26 -39.95
C GLN A 7 11.65 2.96 -38.60
N GLN A 8 10.64 3.73 -38.18
CA GLN A 8 10.56 4.21 -36.80
C GLN A 8 10.32 3.00 -35.89
N GLN A 9 11.39 2.56 -35.22
CA GLN A 9 11.40 1.48 -34.24
C GLN A 9 10.44 1.81 -33.09
N SER A 10 9.28 1.17 -33.11
CA SER A 10 8.39 1.07 -31.96
C SER A 10 9.14 0.41 -30.81
N ARG A 11 9.49 1.20 -29.79
CA ARG A 11 10.11 0.72 -28.55
C ARG A 11 9.16 -0.27 -27.89
N LYS A 12 9.44 -1.57 -28.05
CA LYS A 12 8.76 -2.67 -27.35
C LYS A 12 8.75 -2.36 -25.86
N ARG A 13 7.58 -2.04 -25.30
CA ARG A 13 7.36 -1.99 -23.85
C ARG A 13 7.53 -3.42 -23.34
N THR A 14 8.68 -3.72 -22.76
CA THR A 14 8.90 -5.01 -22.09
C THR A 14 7.81 -5.15 -21.03
N PRO A 15 6.96 -6.19 -21.07
CA PRO A 15 5.99 -6.41 -20.01
C PRO A 15 6.81 -6.73 -18.75
N GLY A 16 6.78 -5.82 -17.77
CA GLY A 16 7.37 -6.07 -16.46
C GLY A 16 6.87 -7.42 -15.96
N GLY A 17 7.81 -8.32 -15.65
CA GLY A 17 7.52 -9.65 -15.11
C GLY A 17 6.58 -9.56 -13.91
N PRO A 18 5.91 -10.68 -13.53
CA PRO A 18 4.81 -10.64 -12.59
C PRO A 18 5.29 -10.05 -11.26
N ALA A 19 4.90 -8.79 -11.01
CA ALA A 19 5.13 -8.13 -9.73
C ALA A 19 4.59 -9.05 -8.64
N GLY A 20 5.50 -9.53 -7.79
CA GLY A 20 5.37 -10.69 -6.90
C GLY A 20 3.93 -11.06 -6.57
N ALA A 21 3.55 -12.30 -6.94
CA ALA A 21 2.23 -12.87 -6.69
C ALA A 21 1.77 -12.56 -5.26
N ILE A 22 0.85 -11.59 -5.13
CA ILE A 22 0.31 -11.19 -3.85
C ILE A 22 -0.48 -12.38 -3.33
N LYS A 23 0.12 -13.13 -2.39
CA LYS A 23 -0.51 -14.24 -1.70
C LYS A 23 -1.84 -13.75 -1.15
N ARG A 24 -2.95 -14.26 -1.70
CA ARG A 24 -4.30 -13.89 -1.26
C ARG A 24 -4.45 -14.36 0.17
N ARG A 25 -4.43 -13.41 1.12
CA ARG A 25 -4.74 -13.70 2.53
C ARG A 25 -6.26 -13.74 2.67
N ASN A 26 -6.78 -14.72 3.40
CA ASN A 26 -8.21 -14.80 3.67
C ASN A 26 -8.65 -13.63 4.57
N CYS A 27 -9.83 -13.08 4.29
CA CYS A 27 -10.40 -12.00 5.07
C CYS A 27 -10.84 -12.49 6.45
N TYR A 28 -10.38 -11.80 7.50
CA TYR A 28 -10.74 -12.07 8.89
C TYR A 28 -12.25 -11.98 9.15
N PHE A 29 -12.89 -10.88 8.71
CA PHE A 29 -14.33 -10.67 8.87
C PHE A 29 -15.19 -11.73 8.17
N CYS A 30 -14.74 -12.26 7.04
CA CYS A 30 -15.42 -13.39 6.39
C CYS A 30 -15.35 -14.68 7.21
N LYS A 31 -14.26 -14.90 7.96
CA LYS A 31 -14.10 -16.09 8.81
C LYS A 31 -14.96 -15.98 10.08
N GLU A 32 -14.98 -14.80 10.69
CA GLU A 32 -15.78 -14.55 11.89
C GLU A 32 -17.27 -14.32 11.60
N LYS A 33 -17.67 -14.26 10.32
CA LYS A 33 -19.06 -13.99 9.89
C LYS A 33 -19.63 -12.68 10.48
N VAL A 34 -18.77 -11.69 10.70
CA VAL A 34 -19.19 -10.37 11.17
C VAL A 34 -19.87 -9.64 10.02
N ALA A 35 -21.16 -9.35 10.16
CA ALA A 35 -21.96 -8.73 9.11
C ALA A 35 -21.65 -7.22 8.96
N GLU A 36 -21.33 -6.55 10.07
CA GLU A 36 -21.13 -5.11 10.10
C GLU A 36 -19.95 -4.71 11.01
N ILE A 37 -19.19 -3.71 10.56
CA ILE A 37 -17.98 -3.24 11.24
C ILE A 37 -18.27 -1.88 11.86
N ASP A 38 -18.40 -1.85 13.18
CA ASP A 38 -18.69 -0.62 13.92
C ASP A 38 -17.46 0.28 14.08
N TYR A 39 -17.71 1.60 14.05
CA TYR A 39 -16.69 2.62 14.30
C TYR A 39 -16.24 2.68 15.77
N LYS A 40 -17.04 2.14 16.69
CA LYS A 40 -16.77 2.10 18.14
C LYS A 40 -15.62 1.16 18.49
N ASN A 41 -15.37 0.14 17.67
CA ASN A 41 -14.35 -0.87 17.91
C ASN A 41 -12.96 -0.40 17.48
N VAL A 42 -12.41 0.59 18.20
CA VAL A 42 -11.12 1.23 17.89
C VAL A 42 -9.97 0.21 17.83
N ASN A 43 -10.00 -0.81 18.71
CA ASN A 43 -8.98 -1.88 18.73
C ASN A 43 -8.91 -2.67 17.42
N GLN A 44 -10.05 -2.92 16.78
CA GLN A 44 -10.08 -3.59 15.49
C GLN A 44 -9.62 -2.65 14.38
N LEU A 45 -10.13 -1.41 14.37
CA LEU A 45 -9.81 -0.41 13.34
C LEU A 45 -8.34 0.00 13.34
N ARG A 46 -7.68 0.06 14.50
CA ARG A 46 -6.24 0.35 14.62
C ARG A 46 -5.38 -0.61 13.79
N ARG A 47 -5.76 -1.89 13.67
CA ARG A 47 -5.03 -2.88 12.84
C ARG A 47 -5.08 -2.56 11.34
N TYR A 48 -6.13 -1.87 10.91
CA TYR A 48 -6.36 -1.48 9.51
C TYR A 48 -5.82 -0.07 9.19
N ILE A 49 -5.20 0.60 10.15
CA ILE A 49 -4.60 1.93 10.00
C ILE A 49 -3.08 1.81 10.16
N SER A 50 -2.33 2.65 9.47
CA SER A 50 -0.89 2.79 9.69
C SER A 50 -0.62 3.69 10.89
N GLU A 51 0.57 3.61 11.48
CA GLU A 51 0.96 4.52 12.55
C GLU A 51 0.75 5.98 12.14
N LYS A 52 1.00 6.32 10.87
CA LYS A 52 0.79 7.66 10.28
C LYS A 52 -0.69 8.08 10.12
N GLY A 53 -1.65 7.30 10.59
CA GLY A 53 -3.08 7.59 10.44
C GLY A 53 -3.63 7.37 9.02
N LYS A 54 -2.94 6.62 8.14
CA LYS A 54 -3.46 6.29 6.79
C LYS A 54 -4.16 4.92 6.79
N ILE A 55 -5.25 4.77 6.02
CA ILE A 55 -5.94 3.48 5.90
C ILE A 55 -5.05 2.51 5.11
N ARG A 56 -4.75 1.33 5.67
CA ARG A 56 -3.96 0.29 5.01
C ARG A 56 -4.73 -0.29 3.83
N SER A 57 -4.01 -0.57 2.74
CA SER A 57 -4.60 -1.17 1.55
C SER A 57 -5.02 -2.63 1.81
N ARG A 58 -6.04 -3.08 1.06
CA ARG A 58 -6.53 -4.47 1.10
C ARG A 58 -5.43 -5.53 0.91
N ARG A 59 -4.35 -5.19 0.20
CA ARG A 59 -3.26 -6.12 -0.13
C ARG A 59 -2.45 -6.49 1.11
N ILE A 60 -2.33 -5.56 2.05
CA ILE A 60 -1.60 -5.74 3.30
C ILE A 60 -2.50 -6.44 4.31
N THR A 61 -3.76 -6.00 4.42
CA THR A 61 -4.70 -6.46 5.45
C THR A 61 -5.41 -7.76 5.08
N GLY A 62 -5.47 -8.13 3.80
CA GLY A 62 -6.18 -9.31 3.32
C GLY A 62 -7.71 -9.20 3.36
N ALA A 63 -8.26 -8.00 3.53
CA ALA A 63 -9.71 -7.81 3.59
C ALA A 63 -10.38 -7.96 2.21
N CYS A 64 -11.58 -8.55 2.19
CA CYS A 64 -12.43 -8.61 1.00
C CYS A 64 -12.88 -7.20 0.58
N ARG A 65 -13.25 -7.01 -0.70
CA ARG A 65 -13.69 -5.71 -1.22
C ARG A 65 -14.86 -5.11 -0.42
N ARG A 66 -15.85 -5.94 -0.06
CA ARG A 66 -17.02 -5.53 0.73
C ARG A 66 -16.61 -4.99 2.10
N HIS A 67 -15.84 -5.77 2.85
CA HIS A 67 -15.32 -5.37 4.16
C HIS A 67 -14.39 -4.17 4.07
N GLN A 68 -13.55 -4.04 3.04
CA GLN A 68 -12.68 -2.86 2.90
C GLN A 68 -13.49 -1.56 2.76
N VAL A 69 -14.65 -1.57 2.08
CA VAL A 69 -15.53 -0.40 1.99
C VAL A 69 -16.16 -0.09 3.35
N GLN A 70 -16.64 -1.10 4.07
CA GLN A 70 -17.19 -0.94 5.42
C GLN A 70 -16.13 -0.41 6.41
N ILE A 71 -14.91 -0.95 6.39
CA ILE A 71 -13.79 -0.47 7.20
C ILE A 71 -13.50 1.00 6.85
N ALA A 72 -13.45 1.36 5.57
CA ALA A 72 -13.17 2.74 5.18
C ALA A 72 -14.25 3.71 5.68
N GLN A 73 -15.53 3.31 5.66
CA GLN A 73 -16.63 4.10 6.22
C GLN A 73 -16.54 4.18 7.75
N ALA A 74 -16.29 3.07 8.43
CA ALA A 74 -16.13 3.02 9.88
C ALA A 74 -14.95 3.87 10.35
N VAL A 75 -13.80 3.84 9.65
CA VAL A 75 -12.64 4.68 9.95
C VAL A 75 -12.94 6.16 9.72
N LYS A 76 -13.68 6.52 8.68
CA LYS A 76 -14.10 7.92 8.45
C LYS A 76 -14.97 8.44 9.59
N ARG A 77 -16.01 7.68 9.97
CA ARG A 77 -16.88 8.01 11.11
C ARG A 77 -16.10 8.09 12.42
N ALA A 78 -15.19 7.16 12.66
CA ALA A 78 -14.36 7.16 13.86
C ALA A 78 -13.45 8.40 13.94
N ARG A 79 -13.02 8.96 12.81
CA ARG A 79 -12.25 10.20 12.77
C ARG A 79 -13.10 11.44 13.04
N GLU A 80 -14.32 11.47 12.50
CA GLU A 80 -15.31 12.52 12.80
C GLU A 80 -15.64 12.56 14.29
N MET A 81 -15.69 11.38 14.94
CA MET A 81 -15.90 11.22 16.38
C MET A 81 -14.62 11.37 17.22
N ALA A 82 -13.50 11.83 16.64
CA ALA A 82 -12.21 12.01 17.30
C ALA A 82 -11.62 10.74 17.99
N LEU A 83 -12.07 9.54 17.64
CA LEU A 83 -11.54 8.27 18.17
C LEU A 83 -10.21 7.88 17.51
N LEU A 84 -9.94 8.39 16.31
CA LEU A 84 -8.75 8.09 15.52
C LEU A 84 -8.18 9.37 14.89
N PRO A 85 -6.84 9.55 14.88
CA PRO A 85 -6.21 10.75 14.31
C PRO A 85 -6.24 10.75 12.78
N TYR A 86 -6.33 11.94 12.18
CA TYR A 86 -6.18 12.17 10.74
C TYR A 86 -4.72 12.12 10.29
N VAL A 87 -3.84 12.69 11.12
CA VAL A 87 -2.40 12.71 10.95
C VAL A 87 -1.82 12.28 12.28
N ALA A 88 -1.05 11.19 12.30
CA ALA A 88 -0.15 10.98 13.41
C ALA A 88 1.16 11.64 13.01
N GLU A 89 1.60 12.59 13.82
CA GLU A 89 2.96 13.10 13.74
C GLU A 89 3.88 11.89 13.85
N GLY A 90 4.63 11.63 12.78
CA GLY A 90 5.49 10.47 12.74
C GLY A 90 6.55 10.59 13.84
N PRO A 91 7.16 9.47 14.28
CA PRO A 91 8.40 9.59 15.04
C PRO A 91 9.36 10.41 14.17
N GLU A 92 9.76 11.56 14.69
CA GLU A 92 10.78 12.40 14.09
C GLU A 92 12.04 11.53 13.92
N GLU A 93 12.70 11.71 12.76
CA GLU A 93 14.08 11.29 12.52
C GLU A 93 14.40 9.78 12.62
N ARG A 94 14.27 9.09 11.47
CA ARG A 94 15.24 8.05 11.13
C ARG A 94 16.12 8.56 10.01
N SER A 95 17.20 9.21 10.43
CA SER A 95 18.47 9.40 9.72
C SER A 95 18.65 8.38 8.60
N GLY A 96 18.32 8.80 7.38
CA GLY A 96 18.72 8.12 6.17
C GLY A 96 20.23 8.26 6.04
N GLY A 97 20.98 7.35 6.66
CA GLY A 97 22.39 7.16 6.39
C GLY A 97 22.54 6.92 4.90
N ARG A 98 22.96 7.97 4.16
CA ARG A 98 23.50 7.85 2.82
C ARG A 98 24.59 6.79 2.92
N ARG A 99 24.32 5.59 2.43
CA ARG A 99 25.37 4.61 2.20
C ARG A 99 26.23 5.22 1.12
N ASP A 100 27.34 5.79 1.56
CA ASP A 100 28.46 6.23 0.76
C ASP A 100 28.74 5.12 -0.27
N ARG A 101 28.37 5.37 -1.52
CA ARG A 101 28.84 4.55 -2.65
C ARG A 101 30.27 5.02 -2.92
N GLY A 102 31.18 4.63 -2.03
CA GLY A 102 32.60 4.83 -2.25
C GLY A 102 33.01 4.14 -3.53
N ASP A 103 33.33 4.95 -4.54
CA ASP A 103 34.49 4.81 -5.42
C ASP A 103 35.07 3.39 -5.48
N ARG A 104 34.64 2.58 -6.46
CA ARG A 104 35.33 1.33 -6.84
C ARG A 104 35.69 1.27 -8.33
N ASP A 105 35.78 2.44 -8.97
CA ASP A 105 36.13 2.54 -10.39
C ASP A 105 37.33 3.49 -10.58
N ARG A 106 38.41 3.30 -9.81
CA ARG A 106 39.64 4.09 -9.99
C ARG A 106 40.87 3.29 -10.46
N ASP A 107 40.87 1.96 -10.43
CA ASP A 107 42.04 1.16 -10.85
C ASP A 107 41.67 -0.16 -11.56
N ARG A 108 41.27 -0.12 -12.85
CA ARG A 108 41.62 -1.16 -13.84
C ARG A 108 41.37 -0.75 -15.28
#